data_AF-A0ABD5T004-F1
#
_entry.id   AF-A0ABD5T004-F1
#
_cell.length_a   1.000
_cell.length_b   1.000
_cell.length_c   1.000
_cell.angle_alpha   90.00
_cell.angle_beta   90.00
_cell.angle_gamma   90.00
#
_symmetry.space_group_name_H-M   'P 1'
#
loop_
_entity.id
_entity.type
_entity.pdbx_description
1 polymer ?
#
loop_
_entity_poly.entity_id
_entity_poly.type
_entity_poly.pdbx_seq_one_letter_code
_entity_poly.pdbx_strand_id
1 'polypeptide(L)'
;MSDVKLSRVESVLEELEYPVTNERAAAELADVTLLLADGERNLGALIERSDSDRFESMDDLESELNNVLPREAVGEPYQSEGEG
;
A
#
# COMPACT_ATOMS: atom_id res chain seq x y z
N MET A 1 -14.05 -4.84 -8.46
CA MET A 1 -13.03 -3.79 -8.51
C MET A 1 -13.37 -2.75 -7.47
N SER A 2 -12.55 -2.67 -6.42
CA SER A 2 -12.70 -1.73 -5.32
C SER A 2 -11.56 -0.71 -5.38
N ASP A 3 -11.88 0.59 -5.36
CA ASP A 3 -10.88 1.66 -5.33
C ASP A 3 -10.65 2.18 -3.91
N VAL A 4 -9.39 2.38 -3.54
CA VAL A 4 -8.98 2.88 -2.22
C VAL A 4 -7.86 3.91 -2.36
N LYS A 5 -7.94 4.99 -1.60
CA LYS A 5 -6.86 5.99 -1.53
C LYS A 5 -5.73 5.48 -0.65
N LEU A 6 -4.49 5.88 -0.93
CA LEU A 6 -3.34 5.55 -0.07
C LEU A 6 -3.59 5.89 1.41
N SER A 7 -4.16 7.07 1.71
CA SER A 7 -4.52 7.46 3.09
C SER A 7 -5.60 6.61 3.77
N ARG A 8 -6.22 5.66 3.06
CA ARG A 8 -7.23 4.73 3.59
C ARG A 8 -6.85 3.26 3.31
N VAL A 9 -5.66 3.01 2.80
CA VAL A 9 -5.22 1.64 2.48
C VAL A 9 -5.13 0.80 3.74
N GLU A 10 -4.81 1.40 4.89
CA GLU A 10 -4.77 0.73 6.21
C GLU A 10 -6.03 -0.09 6.46
N SER A 11 -7.21 0.44 6.08
CA SER A 11 -8.49 -0.21 6.32
C SER A 11 -8.74 -1.42 5.43
N VAL A 12 -8.01 -1.55 4.33
CA VAL A 12 -8.05 -2.75 3.49
C VAL A 12 -7.01 -3.75 4.00
N LEU A 13 -5.85 -3.26 4.44
CA LEU A 13 -4.79 -4.11 4.98
C LEU A 13 -5.18 -4.75 6.31
N GLU A 14 -5.97 -4.08 7.15
CA GLU A 14 -6.48 -4.62 8.42
C GLU A 14 -7.44 -5.81 8.23
N GLU A 15 -8.09 -5.91 7.06
CA GLU A 15 -9.04 -7.01 6.78
C GLU A 15 -8.33 -8.35 6.49
N LEU A 16 -7.02 -8.32 6.27
CA LEU A 16 -6.23 -9.53 6.02
C LEU A 16 -5.96 -10.32 7.31
N GLU A 17 -5.95 -11.64 7.19
CA GLU A 17 -5.58 -12.53 8.30
C GLU A 17 -4.05 -12.68 8.39
N TYR A 18 -3.46 -11.97 9.35
CA TYR A 18 -2.03 -12.08 9.66
C TYR A 18 -1.72 -13.28 10.56
N PRO A 19 -0.55 -13.90 10.38
CA PRO A 19 0.47 -13.60 9.36
C PRO A 19 0.11 -14.13 7.96
N VAL A 20 0.30 -13.31 6.93
CA VAL A 20 -0.10 -13.58 5.53
C VAL A 20 1.11 -13.64 4.60
N THR A 21 1.11 -14.56 3.64
CA THR A 21 2.17 -14.63 2.62
C THR A 21 1.99 -13.58 1.54
N ASN A 22 3.08 -13.19 0.89
CA ASN A 22 3.07 -12.23 -0.21
C ASN A 22 2.07 -12.63 -1.31
N GLU A 23 2.20 -13.86 -1.82
CA GLU A 23 1.30 -14.40 -2.85
C GLU A 23 -0.17 -14.36 -2.45
N ARG A 24 -0.47 -14.61 -1.16
CA ARG A 24 -1.86 -14.60 -0.67
C ARG A 24 -2.38 -13.19 -0.54
N ALA A 25 -1.62 -12.27 0.06
CA ALA A 25 -2.00 -10.87 0.15
C ALA A 25 -2.18 -10.26 -1.25
N ALA A 26 -1.28 -10.57 -2.19
CA ALA A 26 -1.40 -10.17 -3.58
C ALA A 26 -2.70 -10.67 -4.23
N ALA A 27 -3.04 -11.95 -4.05
CA ALA A 27 -4.26 -12.53 -4.62
C ALA A 27 -5.53 -11.91 -4.03
N GLU A 28 -5.58 -11.70 -2.71
CA GLU A 28 -6.74 -11.08 -2.03
C GLU A 28 -6.91 -9.61 -2.46
N LEU A 29 -5.80 -8.91 -2.70
CA LEU A 29 -5.78 -7.49 -3.08
C LEU A 29 -5.72 -7.27 -4.60
N ALA A 30 -5.76 -8.32 -5.41
CA ALA A 30 -5.66 -8.23 -6.87
C ALA A 30 -6.84 -7.49 -7.51
N ASP A 31 -8.00 -7.41 -6.84
CA ASP A 31 -9.17 -6.69 -7.32
C ASP A 31 -9.25 -5.24 -6.77
N VAL A 32 -8.25 -4.82 -5.98
CA VAL A 32 -8.17 -3.52 -5.33
C VAL A 32 -7.26 -2.58 -6.12
N THR A 33 -7.78 -1.39 -6.42
CA THR A 33 -7.04 -0.32 -7.10
C THR A 33 -6.66 0.77 -6.10
N LEU A 34 -5.36 0.98 -5.95
CA LEU A 34 -4.77 2.02 -5.14
C LEU A 34 -4.73 3.34 -5.92
N LEU A 35 -5.44 4.34 -5.40
CA LEU A 35 -5.44 5.71 -5.90
C LEU A 35 -4.31 6.50 -5.23
N LEU A 36 -3.39 6.97 -6.07
CA LEU A 36 -2.16 7.70 -5.74
C LEU A 36 -2.25 9.14 -6.28
N ALA A 37 -1.31 10.00 -5.88
CA ALA A 37 -1.25 11.37 -6.37
C ALA A 37 -0.92 11.45 -7.88
N ASP A 38 -0.07 10.53 -8.35
CA ASP A 38 0.39 10.44 -9.76
C ASP A 38 -0.56 9.61 -10.65
N GLY A 39 -1.57 8.96 -10.08
CA GLY A 39 -2.52 8.14 -10.83
C GLY A 39 -3.02 6.94 -10.03
N GLU A 40 -3.24 5.82 -10.69
CA GLU A 40 -3.75 4.60 -10.05
C GLU A 40 -2.86 3.39 -10.36
N ARG A 41 -2.82 2.45 -9.42
CA ARG A 41 -2.06 1.20 -9.51
C ARG A 41 -2.84 0.06 -8.85
N ASN A 42 -2.64 -1.16 -9.32
CA ASN A 42 -3.22 -2.32 -8.68
C ASN A 42 -2.48 -2.62 -7.36
N LEU A 43 -3.23 -2.81 -6.26
CA LEU A 43 -2.66 -3.02 -4.95
C LEU A 43 -1.98 -4.39 -4.85
N GLY A 44 -2.64 -5.46 -5.30
CA GLY A 44 -2.05 -6.80 -5.32
C GLY A 44 -0.72 -6.86 -6.07
N ALA A 45 -0.64 -6.23 -7.25
CA ALA A 45 0.58 -6.16 -8.04
C ALA A 45 1.71 -5.33 -7.38
N LEU A 46 1.39 -4.40 -6.47
CA LEU A 46 2.40 -3.69 -5.68
C LEU A 46 2.95 -4.61 -4.58
N ILE A 47 2.09 -5.40 -3.94
CA ILE A 47 2.49 -6.37 -2.93
C ILE A 47 3.38 -7.46 -3.54
N GLU A 48 3.07 -7.98 -4.73
CA GLU A 48 3.93 -8.95 -5.44
C GLU A 48 5.34 -8.42 -5.75
N ARG A 49 5.52 -7.10 -5.74
CA ARG A 49 6.81 -6.45 -5.99
C ARG A 49 7.59 -6.16 -4.71
N SER A 50 7.01 -6.36 -3.53
CA SER A 50 7.71 -6.25 -2.27
C SER A 50 8.79 -7.34 -2.14
N ASP A 51 9.88 -7.04 -1.43
CA ASP A 51 10.98 -8.00 -1.23
C ASP A 51 10.61 -9.06 -0.17
N SER A 52 9.64 -8.76 0.70
CA SER A 52 9.16 -9.67 1.74
C SER A 52 8.28 -10.81 1.20
N ASP A 53 8.64 -12.06 1.53
CA ASP A 53 7.85 -13.26 1.22
C ASP A 53 6.60 -13.42 2.10
N ARG A 54 6.57 -12.77 3.26
CA ARG A 54 5.49 -12.88 4.26
C ARG A 54 5.47 -11.67 5.17
N PHE A 55 4.28 -11.24 5.54
CA PHE A 55 4.05 -10.12 6.44
C PHE A 55 3.53 -10.62 7.78
N GLU A 56 4.16 -10.19 8.87
CA GLU A 56 3.77 -10.59 10.22
C GLU A 56 2.56 -9.78 10.74
N SER A 57 2.42 -8.55 10.26
CA SER A 57 1.43 -7.57 10.73
C SER A 57 1.02 -6.61 9.60
N MET A 58 -0.05 -5.85 9.83
CA MET A 58 -0.49 -4.79 8.93
C MET A 58 0.58 -3.71 8.71
N ASP A 59 1.23 -3.22 9.77
CA ASP A 59 2.34 -2.26 9.68
C ASP A 59 3.52 -2.75 8.82
N ASP A 60 3.79 -4.06 8.86
CA ASP A 60 4.90 -4.68 8.11
C ASP A 60 4.59 -4.65 6.61
N LEU A 61 3.36 -5.01 6.25
CA LEU A 61 2.87 -4.95 4.88
C LEU A 61 2.76 -3.50 4.37
N GLU A 62 2.27 -2.58 5.20
CA GLU A 62 2.19 -1.16 4.85
C GLU A 62 3.59 -0.56 4.60
N SER A 63 4.56 -0.89 5.45
CA SER A 63 5.95 -0.43 5.29
C SER A 63 6.53 -0.91 3.97
N GLU A 64 6.31 -2.18 3.63
CA GLU A 64 6.77 -2.76 2.37
C GLU A 64 6.07 -2.18 1.14
N LEU A 65 4.78 -1.89 1.24
CA LEU A 65 4.03 -1.17 0.21
C LEU A 65 4.64 0.23 -0.02
N ASN A 66 4.92 0.98 1.05
CA ASN A 66 5.54 2.29 0.96
C ASN A 66 6.97 2.23 0.36
N ASN A 67 7.73 1.16 0.61
CA ASN A 67 9.03 0.93 -0.01
C ASN A 67 8.95 0.72 -1.54
N VAL A 68 7.89 0.06 -2.02
CA VAL A 68 7.67 -0.18 -3.45
C VAL A 68 7.14 1.06 -4.18
N LEU A 69 6.43 1.95 -3.48
CA LEU A 69 5.84 3.14 -4.06
C LEU A 69 6.91 4.20 -4.41
N PRO A 70 6.87 4.78 -5.63
CA PRO A 70 7.73 5.91 -5.95
C PRO A 70 7.36 7.12 -5.09
N ARG A 71 8.35 7.92 -4.70
CA ARG A 71 8.15 9.09 -3.83
C ARG A 71 7.10 10.07 -4.36
N GLU A 72 6.99 10.21 -5.68
CA GLU A 72 6.02 11.07 -6.36
C GLU A 72 4.56 10.58 -6.17
N ALA A 73 4.36 9.28 -5.94
CA ALA A 73 3.03 8.68 -5.77
C ALA A 73 2.41 8.89 -4.39
N VAL A 74 3.25 9.09 -3.37
CA VAL A 74 2.82 9.27 -1.97
C VAL A 74 2.23 10.68 -1.74
N GLY A 75 2.38 11.57 -2.73
CA GLY A 75 2.06 13.00 -2.62
C GLY A 75 3.17 13.74 -1.91
N GLU A 76 3.32 15.04 -2.18
CA GLU A 76 4.30 15.85 -1.47
C GLU A 76 4.02 15.75 0.03
N PRO A 77 5.00 15.37 0.88
CA PRO A 77 4.87 15.61 2.30
C PRO A 77 4.66 17.11 2.41
N TYR A 78 3.50 17.55 2.87
CA TYR A 78 3.27 18.96 3.15
C TYR A 78 4.47 19.43 3.99
N GLN A 79 5.38 20.18 3.37
CA GLN A 79 6.34 21.03 4.05
C GLN A 79 5.53 22.20 4.63
N SER A 80 4.62 21.87 5.56
CA SER A 80 3.99 22.85 6.43
C SER A 80 4.96 23.13 7.56
N GLU A 81 6.07 23.77 7.23
CA GLU A 81 6.74 24.66 8.17
C GLU A 81 6.63 26.05 7.54
N GLY A 82 5.60 26.77 8.01
CA GLY A 82 5.36 28.14 7.61
C GLY A 82 6.58 29.00 7.92
N GLU A 83 6.89 29.85 6.95
CA GLU A 83 7.64 31.08 7.14
C GLU A 83 6.96 31.94 8.22
N GLY A 84 7.72 32.41 9.23
CA GLY A 84 7.25 33.40 10.20
C GLY A 84 7.99 33.43 11.52
#